data_AF-A0A016USR9-F1
#
_entry.id   AF-A0A016USR9-F1
#
_cell.length_a   1.000
_cell.length_b   1.000
_cell.length_c   1.000
_cell.angle_alpha   90.00
_cell.angle_beta   90.00
_cell.angle_gamma   90.00
#
_symmetry.space_group_name_H-M   'P 1'
#
loop_
_entity.id
_entity.type
_entity.pdbx_description
1 polymer ?
#
loop_
_entity_poly.entity_id
_entity_poly.type
_entity_poly.pdbx_seq_one_letter_code
_entity_poly.pdbx_strand_id
1 'polypeptide(L)'
;MELSDAALSQIANCLRSSECRVRLLSFELTSLASVSPAGLLRFVRDVTPADIVFRMLRGCTREHFGPELCRFIVSRRFFSVSHLVDAQSNDVPLSLDDAILNELSSSTFQIAAPNSITVDGLRSFVKVCVCAVPARREDVFSGF
;
A
#
# COMPACT_ATOMS: atom_id res chain seq x y z
N MET A 1 -14.81 -15.58 -7.17
CA MET A 1 -14.41 -14.94 -8.44
C MET A 1 -12.89 -14.95 -8.45
N GLU A 2 -12.28 -15.61 -9.43
CA GLU A 2 -10.82 -15.62 -9.54
C GLU A 2 -10.37 -14.39 -10.33
N LEU A 3 -9.45 -13.63 -9.76
CA LEU A 3 -8.81 -12.52 -10.43
C LEU A 3 -7.73 -13.07 -11.37
N SER A 4 -7.57 -12.50 -12.55
CA SER A 4 -6.53 -12.88 -13.51
C SER A 4 -5.89 -11.67 -14.17
N ASP A 5 -4.71 -11.85 -14.75
CA ASP A 5 -4.03 -10.77 -15.49
C ASP A 5 -4.88 -10.21 -16.64
N ALA A 6 -5.66 -11.07 -17.30
CA ALA A 6 -6.59 -10.66 -18.35
C ALA A 6 -7.71 -9.78 -17.80
N ALA A 7 -8.32 -10.18 -16.68
CA ALA A 7 -9.37 -9.40 -16.03
C ALA A 7 -8.84 -8.04 -15.55
N LEU A 8 -7.66 -8.02 -14.91
CA LEU A 8 -7.00 -6.78 -14.49
C LEU A 8 -6.73 -5.85 -15.67
N SER A 9 -6.20 -6.39 -16.78
CA SER A 9 -5.91 -5.60 -17.98
C SER A 9 -7.18 -5.00 -18.59
N GLN A 10 -8.29 -5.76 -18.64
CA GLN A 10 -9.58 -5.26 -19.11
C GLN A 10 -10.10 -4.14 -18.21
N ILE A 11 -10.07 -4.31 -16.88
CA ILE A 11 -10.50 -3.29 -15.92
C ILE A 11 -9.67 -2.02 -16.08
N ALA A 12 -8.33 -2.13 -16.15
CA ALA A 12 -7.46 -0.98 -16.34
C ALA A 12 -7.75 -0.23 -17.65
N ASN A 13 -7.98 -0.97 -18.75
CA ASN A 13 -8.33 -0.36 -20.04
C ASN A 13 -9.67 0.37 -19.98
N CYS A 14 -10.69 -0.23 -19.36
CA CYS A 14 -11.99 0.42 -19.18
C CYS A 14 -11.85 1.72 -18.39
N LEU A 15 -11.19 1.70 -17.22
CA LEU A 15 -11.01 2.87 -16.36
C LEU A 15 -10.23 3.99 -17.06
N ARG A 16 -9.20 3.63 -17.84
CA ARG A 16 -8.41 4.60 -18.61
C ARG A 16 -9.24 5.21 -19.73
N SER A 17 -10.03 4.41 -20.45
CA SER A 17 -10.87 4.87 -21.56
C SER A 17 -12.00 5.80 -21.12
N SER A 18 -12.44 5.69 -19.87
CA SER A 18 -13.49 6.53 -19.29
C SER A 18 -12.95 7.75 -18.55
N GLU A 19 -11.64 8.00 -18.58
CA GLU A 19 -10.94 9.05 -17.83
C GLU A 19 -11.28 9.04 -16.32
N CYS A 20 -11.63 7.87 -15.78
CA CYS A 20 -12.04 7.73 -14.39
C CYS A 20 -10.82 7.80 -13.47
N ARG A 21 -10.87 8.69 -12.47
CA ARG A 21 -9.89 8.70 -11.38
C ARG A 21 -10.35 7.76 -10.28
N VAL A 22 -9.59 6.70 -10.03
CA VAL A 22 -9.91 5.75 -8.96
C VAL A 22 -9.53 6.34 -7.61
N ARG A 23 -10.54 6.55 -6.77
CA ARG A 23 -10.34 7.08 -5.42
C ARG A 23 -9.80 6.04 -4.46
N LEU A 24 -10.37 4.84 -4.50
CA LEU A 24 -10.04 3.70 -3.66
C LEU A 24 -10.00 2.45 -4.52
N LEU A 25 -8.91 1.71 -4.43
CA LEU A 25 -8.80 0.35 -4.94
C LEU A 25 -8.72 -0.62 -3.77
N SER A 26 -9.69 -1.52 -3.65
CA SER A 26 -9.71 -2.52 -2.59
C SER A 26 -9.73 -3.93 -3.16
N PHE A 27 -8.75 -4.74 -2.74
CA PHE A 27 -8.76 -6.19 -2.94
C PHE A 27 -9.07 -6.85 -1.61
N GLU A 28 -10.27 -7.42 -1.52
CA GLU A 28 -10.74 -8.09 -0.31
C GLU A 28 -11.30 -9.47 -0.66
N LEU A 29 -11.01 -10.47 0.18
CA LEU A 29 -11.61 -11.80 0.08
C LEU A 29 -11.44 -12.45 -1.31
N THR A 30 -10.29 -12.21 -1.94
CA THR A 30 -10.01 -12.69 -3.31
C THR A 30 -8.71 -13.49 -3.37
N SER A 31 -8.53 -14.21 -4.48
CA SER A 31 -7.32 -14.97 -4.81
C SER A 31 -6.52 -14.27 -5.89
N LEU A 32 -5.20 -14.24 -5.72
CA LEU A 32 -4.22 -13.81 -6.71
C LEU A 32 -3.53 -15.00 -7.41
N ALA A 33 -4.01 -16.23 -7.23
CA ALA A 33 -3.36 -17.43 -7.78
C ALA A 33 -3.20 -17.41 -9.32
N SER A 34 -4.08 -16.70 -10.04
CA SER A 34 -4.02 -16.52 -11.51
C SER A 34 -3.56 -15.13 -11.93
N VAL A 35 -3.00 -14.37 -11.00
CA VAL A 35 -2.42 -13.04 -11.23
C VAL A 35 -0.91 -13.18 -11.13
N SER A 36 -0.17 -12.60 -12.05
CA SER A 36 1.28 -12.54 -11.94
C SER A 36 1.69 -11.32 -11.09
N PRO A 37 2.85 -11.37 -10.40
CA PRO A 37 3.40 -10.20 -9.70
C PRO A 37 3.50 -8.97 -10.61
N ALA A 38 3.96 -9.16 -11.84
CA ALA A 38 4.07 -8.11 -12.84
C ALA A 38 2.69 -7.58 -13.28
N GLY A 39 1.70 -8.48 -13.43
CA GLY A 39 0.32 -8.12 -13.75
C GLY A 39 -0.32 -7.24 -12.67
N LEU A 40 -0.16 -7.61 -11.40
CA LEU A 40 -0.64 -6.81 -10.27
C LEU A 40 0.04 -5.44 -10.21
N LEU A 41 1.37 -5.39 -10.31
CA LEU A 41 2.13 -4.14 -10.28
C LEU A 41 1.74 -3.21 -11.43
N ARG A 42 1.63 -3.77 -12.65
CA ARG A 42 1.17 -3.02 -13.82
C ARG A 42 -0.23 -2.47 -13.59
N PHE A 43 -1.15 -3.28 -13.09
CA PHE A 43 -2.52 -2.87 -12.84
C PHE A 43 -2.61 -1.68 -11.88
N VAL A 44 -1.94 -1.74 -10.72
CA VAL A 44 -2.01 -0.63 -9.75
C VAL A 44 -1.35 0.64 -10.29
N ARG A 45 -0.29 0.50 -11.12
CA ARG A 45 0.35 1.63 -11.82
C ARG A 45 -0.52 2.21 -12.92
N ASP A 46 -1.30 1.40 -13.62
CA ASP A 46 -2.23 1.84 -14.66
C ASP A 46 -3.45 2.56 -14.08
N VAL A 47 -3.97 2.04 -12.96
CA VAL A 47 -5.15 2.59 -12.28
C VAL A 47 -4.81 3.81 -11.43
N THR A 48 -3.60 3.87 -10.88
CA THR A 48 -3.10 4.96 -10.01
C THR A 48 -4.07 5.38 -8.90
N PRO A 49 -4.60 4.44 -8.09
CA PRO A 49 -5.56 4.80 -7.07
C PRO A 49 -4.96 5.77 -6.04
N ALA A 50 -5.78 6.66 -5.49
CA ALA A 50 -5.34 7.55 -4.41
C ALA A 50 -5.14 6.79 -3.08
N ASP A 51 -6.05 5.88 -2.78
CA ASP A 51 -6.04 5.02 -1.59
C ASP A 51 -6.06 3.54 -2.02
N ILE A 52 -5.33 2.67 -1.29
CA ILE A 52 -5.22 1.24 -1.65
C ILE A 52 -5.41 0.32 -0.45
N VAL A 53 -6.17 -0.76 -0.63
CA VAL A 53 -6.43 -1.75 0.42
C VAL A 53 -6.20 -3.17 -0.12
N PHE A 54 -5.44 -3.94 0.64
CA PHE A 54 -5.21 -5.37 0.42
C PHE A 54 -5.55 -6.11 1.70
N ARG A 55 -6.61 -6.92 1.68
CA ARG A 55 -7.10 -7.64 2.86
C ARG A 55 -7.54 -9.05 2.53
N MET A 56 -7.14 -10.02 3.35
CA MET A 56 -7.60 -11.41 3.25
C MET A 56 -7.38 -11.98 1.84
N LEU A 57 -6.16 -11.79 1.33
CA LEU A 57 -5.77 -12.27 0.00
C LEU A 57 -5.15 -13.66 0.09
N ARG A 58 -5.53 -14.52 -0.86
CA ARG A 58 -4.99 -15.88 -0.98
C ARG A 58 -4.22 -16.06 -2.28
N GLY A 59 -3.40 -17.11 -2.37
CA GLY A 59 -2.64 -17.41 -3.57
C GLY A 59 -1.57 -16.36 -3.89
N CYS A 60 -1.18 -15.57 -2.90
CA CYS A 60 -0.12 -14.58 -3.05
C CYS A 60 1.24 -15.27 -3.05
N THR A 61 2.24 -14.59 -3.59
CA THR A 61 3.65 -14.97 -3.42
C THR A 61 4.43 -13.78 -2.89
N ARG A 62 5.66 -13.98 -2.42
CA ARG A 62 6.50 -12.86 -1.94
C ARG A 62 6.74 -11.82 -3.04
N GLU A 63 6.83 -12.26 -4.28
CA GLU A 63 7.07 -11.40 -5.44
C GLU A 63 5.89 -10.46 -5.70
N HIS A 64 4.65 -10.88 -5.40
CA HIS A 64 3.49 -9.99 -5.49
C HIS A 64 3.67 -8.76 -4.62
N PHE A 65 4.17 -8.94 -3.40
CA PHE A 65 4.45 -7.88 -2.44
C PHE A 65 5.95 -7.58 -2.35
N GLY A 66 6.59 -7.54 -3.52
CA GLY A 66 7.99 -7.16 -3.69
C GLY A 66 8.23 -5.65 -3.45
N PRO A 67 9.50 -5.21 -3.42
CA PRO A 67 9.87 -3.83 -3.12
C PRO A 67 9.18 -2.79 -4.02
N GLU A 68 8.99 -3.09 -5.31
CA GLU A 68 8.34 -2.17 -6.24
C GLU A 68 6.86 -1.92 -5.90
N LEU A 69 6.11 -2.97 -5.54
CA LEU A 69 4.72 -2.80 -5.12
C LEU A 69 4.67 -2.11 -3.76
N CYS A 70 5.54 -2.48 -2.82
CA CYS A 70 5.61 -1.83 -1.51
C CYS A 70 5.91 -0.32 -1.62
N ARG A 71 6.88 0.09 -2.46
CA ARG A 71 7.12 1.52 -2.75
C ARG A 71 5.90 2.22 -3.35
N PHE A 72 5.22 1.55 -4.28
CA PHE A 72 3.97 2.08 -4.83
C PHE A 72 2.91 2.29 -3.73
N ILE A 73 2.72 1.30 -2.85
CA ILE A 73 1.75 1.33 -1.75
C ILE A 73 2.06 2.48 -0.77
N VAL A 74 3.30 2.62 -0.30
CA VAL A 74 3.67 3.66 0.69
C VAL A 74 3.63 5.09 0.14
N SER A 75 3.65 5.24 -1.20
CA SER A 75 3.44 6.53 -1.87
C SER A 75 1.96 6.93 -1.98
N ARG A 76 1.02 6.05 -1.61
CA ARG A 76 -0.41 6.37 -1.64
C ARG A 76 -0.79 7.24 -0.44
N ARG A 77 -1.89 7.98 -0.59
CA ARG A 77 -2.40 8.89 0.43
C ARG A 77 -2.89 8.13 1.67
N PHE A 78 -3.45 6.95 1.45
CA PHE A 78 -3.80 5.99 2.49
C PHE A 78 -3.54 4.58 1.96
N PHE A 79 -3.06 3.69 2.83
CA PHE A 79 -3.05 2.28 2.53
C PHE A 79 -3.33 1.39 3.74
N SER A 80 -3.89 0.21 3.48
CA SER A 80 -4.03 -0.87 4.47
C SER A 80 -3.65 -2.20 3.84
N VAL A 81 -2.73 -2.92 4.47
CA VAL A 81 -2.34 -4.27 4.05
C VAL A 81 -2.46 -5.24 5.22
N SER A 82 -3.23 -6.30 5.06
CA SER A 82 -3.47 -7.29 6.11
C SER A 82 -3.80 -8.67 5.55
N HIS A 83 -3.41 -9.74 6.28
CA HIS A 83 -3.77 -11.13 5.97
C HIS A 83 -3.49 -11.52 4.52
N LEU A 84 -2.20 -11.58 4.17
CA LEU A 84 -1.72 -12.05 2.88
C LEU A 84 -1.26 -13.50 3.06
N VAL A 85 -1.88 -14.44 2.36
CA VAL A 85 -1.48 -15.84 2.43
C VAL A 85 -1.22 -16.44 1.05
N ASP A 86 -0.33 -17.44 1.02
CA ASP A 86 -0.02 -18.20 -0.18
C ASP A 86 -1.09 -19.27 -0.49
N ALA A 87 -0.82 -20.12 -1.48
CA ALA A 87 -1.73 -21.21 -1.84
C ALA A 87 -1.84 -22.30 -0.75
N GLN A 88 -0.86 -22.38 0.15
CA GLN A 88 -0.78 -23.33 1.27
C GLN A 88 -1.24 -22.70 2.60
N SER A 89 -1.83 -21.49 2.56
CA SER A 89 -2.27 -20.73 3.73
C SER A 89 -1.14 -20.28 4.67
N ASN A 90 0.11 -20.21 4.21
CA ASN A 90 1.18 -19.58 4.96
C ASN A 90 1.16 -18.07 4.77
N ASP A 91 1.55 -17.33 5.80
CA ASP A 91 1.69 -15.89 5.70
C ASP A 91 2.76 -15.47 4.67
N VAL A 92 2.40 -14.49 3.84
CA VAL A 92 3.30 -13.87 2.87
C VAL A 92 3.78 -12.54 3.44
N PRO A 93 5.09 -12.39 3.69
CA PRO A 93 5.63 -11.13 4.17
C PRO A 93 5.61 -10.05 3.09
N LEU A 94 5.32 -8.83 3.50
CA LEU A 94 5.58 -7.62 2.73
C LEU A 94 7.09 -7.40 2.63
N SER A 95 7.58 -7.10 1.43
CA SER A 95 8.94 -6.57 1.23
C SER A 95 8.98 -5.10 1.61
N LEU A 96 8.62 -4.80 2.86
CA LEU A 96 8.59 -3.47 3.45
C LEU A 96 9.57 -3.48 4.63
N ASP A 97 10.64 -2.73 4.47
CA ASP A 97 11.73 -2.56 5.42
C ASP A 97 11.82 -1.09 5.88
N ASP A 98 12.83 -0.78 6.69
CA ASP A 98 13.05 0.57 7.20
C ASP A 98 13.29 1.60 6.08
N ALA A 99 13.91 1.19 4.96
CA ALA A 99 14.18 2.09 3.84
C ALA A 99 12.88 2.49 3.14
N ILE A 100 12.01 1.52 2.83
CA ILE A 100 10.70 1.78 2.21
C ILE A 100 9.76 2.51 3.19
N LEU A 101 9.84 2.22 4.49
CA LEU A 101 9.09 2.95 5.51
C LEU A 101 9.45 4.45 5.51
N ASN A 102 10.72 4.80 5.30
CA ASN A 102 11.15 6.20 5.22
C ASN A 102 10.67 6.92 3.96
N GLU A 103 10.17 6.20 2.95
CA GLU A 103 9.53 6.79 1.74
C GLU A 103 8.05 7.11 1.97
N LEU A 104 7.48 6.76 3.13
CA LEU A 104 6.06 6.88 3.42
C LEU A 104 5.63 8.35 3.53
N SER A 105 4.69 8.74 2.67
CA SER A 105 4.18 10.12 2.58
C SER A 105 2.84 10.31 3.30
N SER A 106 2.13 9.23 3.61
CA SER A 106 0.81 9.28 4.25
C SER A 106 0.92 9.50 5.76
N SER A 107 0.05 10.33 6.33
CA SER A 107 -0.12 10.43 7.79
C SER A 107 -0.99 9.31 8.38
N THR A 108 -1.57 8.45 7.55
CA THR A 108 -2.50 7.40 7.99
C THR A 108 -2.31 6.15 7.14
N PHE A 109 -1.92 5.06 7.78
CA PHE A 109 -1.68 3.77 7.14
C PHE A 109 -1.91 2.61 8.13
N GLN A 110 -2.08 1.40 7.61
CA GLN A 110 -2.18 0.18 8.40
C GLN A 110 -1.32 -0.93 7.79
N ILE A 111 -0.44 -1.52 8.60
CA ILE A 111 0.35 -2.71 8.26
C ILE A 111 0.02 -3.79 9.29
N ALA A 112 -0.73 -4.80 8.85
CA ALA A 112 -1.10 -5.98 9.64
C ALA A 112 -0.76 -7.28 8.87
N ALA A 113 0.39 -7.27 8.21
CA ALA A 113 1.02 -8.42 7.58
C ALA A 113 2.50 -8.47 8.01
N PRO A 114 3.14 -9.67 8.04
CA PRO A 114 4.56 -9.78 8.35
C PRO A 114 5.40 -8.88 7.45
N ASN A 115 6.45 -8.27 8.00
CA ASN A 115 7.32 -7.31 7.30
C ASN A 115 8.70 -7.29 7.95
N SER A 116 9.61 -6.48 7.41
CA SER A 116 11.00 -6.37 7.87
C SER A 116 11.30 -5.03 8.53
N ILE A 117 10.27 -4.30 9.00
CA ILE A 117 10.48 -3.07 9.76
C ILE A 117 11.09 -3.41 11.13
N THR A 118 12.16 -2.70 11.49
CA THR A 118 12.80 -2.84 12.79
C THR A 118 12.24 -1.85 13.81
N VAL A 119 12.51 -2.10 15.09
CA VAL A 119 12.16 -1.16 16.18
C VAL A 119 12.85 0.19 15.97
N ASP A 120 14.10 0.19 15.51
CA ASP A 120 14.85 1.42 15.27
C ASP A 120 14.36 2.16 14.02
N GLY A 121 13.94 1.42 12.99
CA GLY A 121 13.22 1.96 11.83
C GLY A 121 11.94 2.69 12.23
N LEU A 122 11.08 2.06 13.05
CA LEU A 122 9.88 2.69 13.59
C LEU A 122 10.20 3.93 14.43
N ARG A 123 11.20 3.86 15.32
CA ARG A 123 11.62 5.02 16.13
C ARG A 123 12.09 6.17 15.26
N SER A 124 12.87 5.89 14.21
CA SER A 124 13.34 6.89 13.25
C SER A 124 12.16 7.55 12.53
N PHE A 125 11.24 6.73 11.99
CA PHE A 125 10.04 7.19 11.32
C PHE A 125 9.17 8.10 12.21
N VAL A 126 8.93 7.71 13.47
CA VAL A 126 8.14 8.51 14.43
C VAL A 126 8.80 9.86 14.71
N LYS A 127 10.13 9.91 14.88
CA LYS A 127 10.85 11.18 15.08
C LYS A 127 10.67 12.12 13.89
N VAL A 128 10.75 11.61 12.66
CA VAL A 128 10.53 12.41 11.44
C VAL A 128 9.11 12.96 11.42
N CYS A 129 8.10 12.13 11.72
CA CYS A 129 6.71 12.56 11.76
C CYS A 129 6.44 13.65 12.81
N VAL A 130 7.01 13.52 14.01
CA VAL A 130 6.85 14.51 15.09
C VAL A 130 7.54 15.83 14.75
N CYS A 131 8.75 15.78 14.19
CA CYS A 131 9.50 16.97 13.80
C CYS A 131 8.91 17.70 12.58
N ALA A 132 8.14 17.01 11.74
CA ALA A 132 7.47 17.59 10.57
C ALA A 132 6.19 18.39 10.91
N VAL A 133 5.69 18.33 12.15
CA VAL A 133 4.58 19.19 12.60
C VAL A 133 5.16 20.56 12.95
N PRO A 134 4.90 21.64 12.19
CA PRO A 134 5.27 22.97 12.64
C PRO A 134 4.53 23.23 13.95
N ALA A 135 5.29 23.58 15.00
CA ALA A 135 4.71 24.08 16.24
C ALA A 135 3.68 25.13 15.86
N ARG A 136 2.41 24.95 16.25
CA ARG A 136 1.43 26.03 16.18
C ARG A 136 2.07 27.18 16.93
N ARG A 137 2.36 28.29 16.24
CA ARG A 137 2.62 29.57 16.91
C ARG A 137 1.37 29.82 17.75
N GLU A 138 1.48 29.60 19.04
CA GLU A 138 0.63 30.28 19.98
C GLU A 138 1.00 31.75 19.81
N ASP A 139 0.18 32.46 19.03
CA ASP A 139 0.25 33.91 18.96
C ASP A 139 0.01 34.41 20.39
N VAL A 140 1.10 34.89 20.97
CA VAL A 140 1.14 35.67 22.20
C VAL A 140 0.23 36.87 21.99
N PHE A 141 -1.00 36.80 22.48
CA PHE A 141 -1.79 37.99 22.76
C PHE A 141 -1.18 38.68 23.99
N SER A 142 -0.20 39.54 23.73
CA SER A 142 0.26 40.58 24.64
C SER A 142 -0.41 41.92 24.28
N GLY A 143 -1.13 42.51 25.23
CA GLY A 143 -1.65 43.89 25.22
C GLY A 143 -3.10 43.98 24.72
N PHE A 144 -4.08 44.56 25.42
CA PHE A 144 -4.11 45.57 26.49
C PHE A 144 -5.25 45.27 27.47
#